data_AF-H9GF72-F1
#
_entry.id   AF-H9GF72-F1
#
_cell.length_a   1.000
_cell.length_b   1.000
_cell.length_c   1.000
_cell.angle_alpha   90.00
_cell.angle_beta   90.00
_cell.angle_gamma   90.00
#
_symmetry.space_group_name_H-M   'P 1'
#
loop_
_entity.id
_entity.type
_entity.pdbx_description
1 polymer ?
#
loop_
_entity_poly.entity_id
_entity_poly.type
_entity_poly.pdbx_seq_one_letter_code
_entity_poly.pdbx_strand_id
1 'polypeptide(L)'
;MQGGGARQEAPRMEEQEKGPDPQEEEEEEEEEEGEAGRLALRFQRGFLSAQRLPCFPWADLEKKLKTSKDSSLLLTILRETVLHPLCLKYPPSVKYRRCFLSELIKKHEATGAEPLDQIYESLADVLNAEESANFYKSYLLPSEEAITLGESMAIISQGTTGLVTWDAGLYLAEWALENPALFTNRSILELGSGIGLTGLAICKACHPSKYTFSDHHPCVLQKLLENIRLNGFAPESDICSCSPAKLDTQKAELAGFEGPQISVTELDWSLVTKEELAGLSSDVVIAADVVYDPELMHSLIRVLQKLPSGLDGKKAPEVYIAFTVRNPDTYHCFQTELDKVGIKWQAVPCLQKNMFPYDPHAKITLLRLFI
;
A
#
# COMPACT_ATOMS: atom_id res chain seq x y z
N MET A 1 34.13 69.36 -61.10
CA MET A 1 34.54 69.49 -59.69
C MET A 1 33.34 69.03 -58.87
N GLN A 2 33.23 67.75 -58.52
CA GLN A 2 33.83 67.06 -57.36
C GLN A 2 33.55 67.76 -56.02
N GLY A 3 33.04 66.97 -55.06
CA GLY A 3 32.72 67.32 -53.67
C GLY A 3 31.20 67.37 -53.47
N GLY A 4 30.54 66.50 -52.72
CA GLY A 4 30.95 65.65 -51.61
C GLY A 4 29.79 65.66 -50.61
N GLY A 5 28.70 64.94 -50.94
CA GLY A 5 27.50 64.87 -50.10
C GLY A 5 27.61 63.74 -49.09
N ALA A 6 27.82 64.08 -47.83
CA ALA A 6 27.83 63.13 -46.72
C ALA A 6 26.44 62.49 -46.55
N ARG A 7 26.34 61.17 -46.72
CA ARG A 7 25.22 60.37 -46.21
C ARG A 7 25.48 60.10 -44.73
N GLN A 8 24.60 60.58 -43.86
CA GLN A 8 24.52 60.11 -42.48
C GLN A 8 23.95 58.69 -42.49
N GLU A 9 24.75 57.71 -42.06
CA GLU A 9 24.25 56.39 -41.66
C GLU A 9 23.64 56.50 -40.26
N ALA A 10 22.40 56.04 -40.10
CA ALA A 10 21.77 55.86 -38.80
C ALA A 10 22.41 54.65 -38.08
N PRO A 11 22.57 54.68 -36.74
CA PRO A 11 23.15 53.55 -36.02
C PRO A 11 22.16 52.38 -36.02
N ARG A 12 22.66 51.19 -36.36
CA ARG A 12 21.97 49.91 -36.20
C ARG A 12 21.82 49.68 -34.69
N MET A 13 20.60 49.73 -34.16
CA MET A 13 20.34 49.27 -32.79
C MET A 13 20.55 47.75 -32.79
N GLU A 14 21.59 47.29 -32.08
CA GLU A 14 21.68 45.90 -31.67
C GLU A 14 20.51 45.64 -30.71
N GLU A 15 19.52 44.86 -31.15
CA GLU A 15 18.59 44.22 -30.24
C GLU A 15 19.42 43.29 -29.35
N GLN A 16 19.73 43.74 -28.13
CA GLN A 16 20.12 42.83 -27.06
C GLN A 16 18.93 41.92 -26.83
N GLU A 17 19.04 40.66 -27.25
CA GLU A 17 18.20 39.58 -26.73
C GLU A 17 18.33 39.66 -25.20
N LYS A 18 17.26 40.13 -24.55
CA LYS A 18 17.11 39.99 -23.11
C LYS A 18 17.18 38.50 -22.84
N GLY A 19 18.22 38.07 -22.12
CA GLY A 19 18.27 36.73 -21.54
C GLY A 19 17.03 36.50 -20.65
N PRO A 20 16.70 35.24 -20.37
CA PRO A 20 15.53 34.89 -19.56
C PRO A 20 15.55 35.64 -18.22
N ASP A 21 14.38 35.98 -17.69
CA ASP A 21 14.27 36.65 -16.39
C ASP A 21 14.77 35.68 -15.30
N PRO A 22 15.73 36.06 -14.44
CA PRO A 22 16.25 35.18 -13.39
C PRO A 22 15.17 34.63 -12.45
N GLN A 23 14.04 35.33 -12.30
CA GLN A 23 12.91 34.85 -11.51
C GLN A 23 12.12 33.74 -12.23
N GLU A 24 12.05 33.78 -13.56
CA GLU A 24 11.42 32.72 -14.36
C GLU A 24 12.32 31.46 -14.40
N GLU A 25 13.65 31.63 -14.41
CA GLU A 25 14.60 30.50 -14.31
C GLU A 25 14.54 29.80 -12.94
N GLU A 26 14.45 30.54 -11.83
CA GLU A 26 14.31 29.96 -10.49
C GLU A 26 12.95 29.22 -10.32
N GLU A 27 11.85 29.76 -10.85
CA GLU A 27 10.54 29.10 -10.83
C GLU A 27 10.51 27.82 -11.69
N GLU A 28 11.16 27.82 -12.86
CA GLU A 28 11.28 26.63 -13.72
C GLU A 28 12.15 25.53 -13.07
N GLU A 29 13.24 25.90 -12.39
CA GLU A 29 14.09 24.94 -11.65
C GLU A 29 13.35 24.31 -10.46
N GLU A 30 12.59 25.09 -9.68
CA GLU A 30 11.77 24.57 -8.58
C GLU A 30 10.65 23.62 -9.07
N GLU A 31 10.01 23.93 -10.19
CA GLU A 31 9.02 23.03 -10.81
C GLU A 31 9.64 21.73 -11.32
N GLU A 32 10.83 21.80 -11.95
CA GLU A 32 11.54 20.65 -12.48
C GLU A 32 12.07 19.73 -11.37
N GLU A 33 12.60 20.31 -10.29
CA GLU A 33 13.04 19.60 -9.08
C GLU A 33 11.84 18.92 -8.38
N GLY A 34 10.70 19.63 -8.30
CA GLY A 34 9.44 19.06 -7.83
C GLY A 34 8.93 17.89 -8.67
N GLU A 35 9.10 17.94 -10.00
CA GLU A 35 8.71 16.83 -10.89
C GLU A 35 9.66 15.63 -10.78
N ALA A 36 10.97 15.86 -10.64
CA ALA A 36 11.97 14.83 -10.39
C ALA A 36 11.69 14.09 -9.07
N GLY A 37 11.37 14.83 -8.00
CA GLY A 37 10.96 14.27 -6.72
C GLY A 37 9.69 13.41 -6.82
N ARG A 38 8.66 13.88 -7.53
CA ARG A 38 7.44 13.08 -7.77
C ARG A 38 7.72 11.79 -8.54
N LEU A 39 8.62 11.83 -9.51
CA LEU A 39 9.01 10.63 -10.26
C LEU A 39 9.77 9.64 -9.36
N ALA A 40 10.75 10.10 -8.59
CA ALA A 40 11.49 9.26 -7.65
C ALA A 40 10.58 8.61 -6.62
N LEU A 41 9.60 9.35 -6.08
CA LEU A 41 8.58 8.81 -5.16
C LEU A 41 7.73 7.68 -5.80
N ARG A 42 7.38 7.80 -7.08
CA ARG A 42 6.66 6.73 -7.80
C ARG A 42 7.52 5.48 -7.94
N PHE A 43 8.82 5.64 -8.24
CA PHE A 43 9.77 4.54 -8.26
C PHE A 43 9.96 3.91 -6.87
N GLN A 44 10.12 4.72 -5.82
CA GLN A 44 10.22 4.28 -4.42
C GLN A 44 9.02 3.42 -4.04
N ARG A 45 7.80 3.96 -4.17
CA ARG A 45 6.56 3.26 -3.81
C ARG A 45 6.38 1.97 -4.60
N GLY A 46 6.57 2.02 -5.93
CA GLY A 46 6.43 0.84 -6.78
C GLY A 46 7.51 -0.22 -6.51
N PHE A 47 8.73 0.20 -6.21
CA PHE A 47 9.83 -0.72 -5.92
C PHE A 47 9.63 -1.43 -4.58
N LEU A 48 9.38 -0.67 -3.51
CA LEU A 48 9.22 -1.20 -2.16
C LEU A 48 8.00 -2.14 -2.07
N SER A 49 6.94 -1.87 -2.82
CA SER A 49 5.76 -2.73 -2.89
C SER A 49 5.92 -3.93 -3.85
N ALA A 50 7.08 -4.11 -4.47
CA ALA A 50 7.34 -5.09 -5.52
C ALA A 50 6.32 -5.05 -6.68
N GLN A 51 5.93 -3.85 -7.12
CA GLN A 51 5.02 -3.64 -8.26
C GLN A 51 5.59 -4.27 -9.54
N ARG A 52 4.72 -4.75 -10.45
CA ARG A 52 5.19 -5.29 -11.74
C ARG A 52 5.99 -4.24 -12.51
N LEU A 53 7.17 -4.61 -13.04
CA LEU A 53 8.05 -3.69 -13.77
C LEU A 53 7.34 -2.89 -14.87
N PRO A 54 6.45 -3.44 -15.71
CA PRO A 54 5.76 -2.65 -16.74
C PRO A 54 4.89 -1.51 -16.21
N CYS A 55 4.53 -1.51 -14.92
CA CYS A 55 3.69 -0.47 -14.31
C CYS A 55 4.49 0.76 -13.85
N PHE A 56 5.83 0.71 -13.89
CA PHE A 56 6.66 1.86 -13.54
C PHE A 56 6.63 2.93 -14.63
N PRO A 57 6.85 4.21 -14.27
CA PRO A 57 6.92 5.33 -15.20
C PRO A 57 8.25 5.38 -15.99
N TRP A 58 8.57 4.29 -16.68
CA TRP A 58 9.80 4.18 -17.47
C TRP A 58 9.89 5.21 -18.59
N ALA A 59 8.77 5.52 -19.25
CA ALA A 59 8.73 6.51 -20.31
C ALA A 59 9.05 7.93 -19.78
N ASP A 60 8.51 8.28 -18.61
CA ASP A 60 8.78 9.55 -17.94
C ASP A 60 10.27 9.64 -17.54
N LEU A 61 10.84 8.54 -17.03
CA LEU A 61 12.26 8.45 -16.72
C LEU A 61 13.13 8.62 -17.97
N GLU A 62 12.86 7.89 -19.05
CA GLU A 62 13.60 8.01 -20.31
C GLU A 62 13.55 9.43 -20.87
N LYS A 63 12.40 10.10 -20.77
CA LYS A 63 12.25 11.50 -21.21
C LYS A 63 13.15 12.41 -20.38
N LYS A 64 13.12 12.32 -19.04
CA LYS A 64 13.95 13.14 -18.15
C LYS A 64 15.45 12.86 -18.31
N LEU A 65 15.85 11.61 -18.50
CA LEU A 65 17.25 11.26 -18.72
C LEU A 65 17.79 11.77 -20.07
N LYS A 66 16.93 12.00 -21.07
CA LYS A 66 17.33 12.59 -22.37
C LYS A 66 17.44 14.10 -22.31
N THR A 67 16.68 14.76 -21.44
CA THR A 67 16.68 16.22 -21.29
C THR A 67 17.72 16.69 -20.29
N SER A 68 17.97 15.91 -19.23
CA SER A 68 19.00 16.21 -18.23
C SER A 68 20.35 15.60 -18.62
N LYS A 69 21.42 16.38 -18.42
CA LYS A 69 22.81 15.87 -18.51
C LYS A 69 23.32 15.31 -17.19
N ASP A 70 22.54 15.46 -16.11
CA ASP A 70 22.93 15.07 -14.76
C ASP A 70 22.35 13.70 -14.38
N SER A 71 23.18 12.88 -13.73
CA SER A 71 22.81 11.57 -13.20
C SER A 71 22.14 11.64 -11.82
N SER A 72 21.92 12.83 -11.27
CA SER A 72 21.29 13.06 -9.97
C SER A 72 19.94 12.36 -9.82
N LEU A 73 19.02 12.46 -10.79
CA LEU A 73 17.73 11.78 -10.74
C LEU A 73 17.88 10.26 -10.61
N LEU A 74 18.82 9.67 -11.35
CA LEU A 74 19.05 8.23 -11.35
C LEU A 74 19.66 7.77 -10.01
N LEU A 75 20.58 8.56 -9.45
CA LEU A 75 21.12 8.36 -8.11
C LEU A 75 20.03 8.45 -7.04
N THR A 76 19.12 9.43 -7.15
CA THR A 76 17.97 9.55 -6.26
C THR A 76 17.07 8.34 -6.36
N ILE A 77 16.72 7.88 -7.57
CA ILE A 77 15.93 6.65 -7.74
C ILE A 77 16.65 5.44 -7.13
N LEU A 78 17.97 5.30 -7.32
CA LEU A 78 18.73 4.19 -6.74
C LEU A 78 18.72 4.22 -5.19
N ARG A 79 18.89 5.41 -4.60
CA ARG A 79 18.82 5.66 -3.15
C ARG A 79 17.44 5.34 -2.57
N GLU A 80 16.39 5.79 -3.25
CA GLU A 80 15.01 5.58 -2.81
C GLU A 80 14.49 4.16 -3.10
N THR A 81 15.25 3.31 -3.79
CA THR A 81 14.81 1.95 -4.14
C THR A 81 15.71 0.88 -3.54
N VAL A 82 16.72 0.42 -4.28
CA VAL A 82 17.55 -0.74 -3.91
C VAL A 82 18.40 -0.44 -2.68
N LEU A 83 18.86 0.80 -2.54
CA LEU A 83 19.69 1.25 -1.41
C LEU A 83 18.86 1.79 -0.24
N HIS A 84 17.53 1.81 -0.38
CA HIS A 84 16.65 2.34 0.66
C HIS A 84 16.77 1.49 1.94
N PRO A 85 16.78 2.09 3.15
CA PRO A 85 16.93 1.34 4.41
C PRO A 85 15.92 0.21 4.60
N LEU A 86 14.67 0.40 4.14
CA LEU A 86 13.66 -0.66 4.16
C LEU A 86 14.02 -1.83 3.24
N CYS A 87 14.56 -1.57 2.05
CA CYS A 87 15.01 -2.63 1.14
C CYS A 87 16.19 -3.40 1.73
N LEU A 88 17.15 -2.70 2.35
CA LEU A 88 18.30 -3.34 2.98
C LEU A 88 17.89 -4.25 4.14
N LYS A 89 16.88 -3.85 4.92
CA LYS A 89 16.40 -4.62 6.08
C LYS A 89 15.37 -5.69 5.71
N TYR A 90 14.48 -5.37 4.77
CA TYR A 90 13.33 -6.16 4.35
C TYR A 90 13.25 -6.16 2.81
N PRO A 91 14.15 -6.88 2.14
CA PRO A 91 14.27 -6.80 0.70
C PRO A 91 13.09 -7.47 -0.04
N PRO A 92 12.65 -6.89 -1.17
CA PRO A 92 11.98 -7.66 -2.22
C PRO A 92 12.86 -8.81 -2.73
N SER A 93 12.26 -9.78 -3.42
CA SER A 93 12.98 -10.97 -3.92
C SER A 93 14.24 -10.60 -4.73
N VAL A 94 15.27 -11.45 -4.69
CA VAL A 94 16.53 -11.23 -5.42
C VAL A 94 16.24 -11.10 -6.92
N LYS A 95 15.37 -11.99 -7.44
CA LYS A 95 14.91 -11.93 -8.83
C LYS A 95 14.29 -10.57 -9.19
N TYR A 96 13.43 -10.02 -8.33
CA TYR A 96 12.78 -8.73 -8.58
C TYR A 96 13.79 -7.58 -8.62
N ARG A 97 14.65 -7.49 -7.59
CA ARG A 97 15.69 -6.45 -7.50
C ARG A 97 16.63 -6.49 -8.70
N ARG A 98 17.03 -7.69 -9.12
CA ARG A 98 17.87 -7.90 -10.32
C ARG A 98 17.18 -7.37 -11.58
N CYS A 99 15.94 -7.78 -11.82
CA CYS A 99 15.21 -7.34 -13.02
C CYS A 99 14.97 -5.83 -13.02
N PHE A 100 14.69 -5.23 -11.86
CA PHE A 100 14.54 -3.78 -11.72
C PHE A 100 15.84 -3.03 -12.07
N LEU A 101 16.97 -3.43 -11.49
CA LEU A 101 18.28 -2.85 -11.79
C LEU A 101 18.66 -3.03 -13.26
N SER A 102 18.43 -4.21 -13.85
CA SER A 102 18.70 -4.43 -15.28
C SER A 102 17.89 -3.52 -16.18
N GLU A 103 16.62 -3.26 -15.86
CA GLU A 103 15.81 -2.32 -16.64
C GLU A 103 16.28 -0.87 -16.45
N LEU A 104 16.65 -0.46 -15.23
CA LEU A 104 17.25 0.86 -14.97
C LEU A 104 18.54 1.06 -15.78
N ILE A 105 19.45 0.09 -15.76
CA ILE A 105 20.71 0.13 -16.54
C ILE A 105 20.39 0.28 -18.02
N LYS A 106 19.47 -0.52 -18.54
CA LYS A 106 19.05 -0.44 -19.95
C LYS A 106 18.48 0.94 -20.32
N LYS A 107 17.71 1.57 -19.43
CA LYS A 107 17.19 2.93 -19.65
C LYS A 107 18.31 3.97 -19.66
N HIS A 108 19.26 3.84 -18.74
CA HIS A 108 20.43 4.71 -18.67
C HIS A 108 21.32 4.57 -19.92
N GLU A 109 21.70 3.35 -20.31
CA GLU A 109 22.54 3.08 -21.47
C GLU A 109 21.92 3.59 -22.78
N ALA A 110 20.58 3.57 -22.91
CA ALA A 110 19.88 4.07 -24.08
C ALA A 110 20.01 5.60 -24.29
N THR A 111 20.49 6.34 -23.28
CA THR A 111 20.74 7.79 -23.38
C THR A 111 22.11 8.10 -23.96
N GLY A 112 23.04 7.13 -23.98
CA GLY A 112 24.44 7.35 -24.33
C GLY A 112 25.26 8.12 -23.30
N ALA A 113 24.70 8.36 -22.09
CA ALA A 113 25.42 8.95 -20.98
C ALA A 113 26.52 8.02 -20.42
N GLU A 114 27.46 8.58 -19.67
CA GLU A 114 28.51 7.80 -19.01
C GLU A 114 27.90 6.79 -18.03
N PRO A 115 28.36 5.53 -18.00
CA PRO A 115 27.86 4.51 -17.08
C PRO A 115 27.99 4.97 -15.61
N LEU A 116 26.93 4.73 -14.83
CA LEU A 116 26.92 5.06 -13.41
C LEU A 116 27.35 3.84 -12.58
N ASP A 117 28.61 3.82 -12.14
CA ASP A 117 29.24 2.70 -11.41
C ASP A 117 28.37 2.16 -10.26
N GLN A 118 27.76 3.05 -9.47
CA GLN A 118 26.92 2.69 -8.31
C GLN A 118 25.75 1.75 -8.66
N ILE A 119 25.19 1.83 -9.88
CA ILE A 119 24.10 0.92 -10.29
C ILE A 119 24.66 -0.47 -10.59
N TYR A 120 25.83 -0.56 -11.22
CA TYR A 120 26.49 -1.83 -11.53
C TYR A 120 27.01 -2.50 -10.26
N GLU A 121 27.55 -1.73 -9.30
CA GLU A 121 27.89 -2.21 -7.96
C GLU A 121 26.66 -2.78 -7.25
N SER A 122 25.54 -2.04 -7.25
CA SER A 122 24.27 -2.50 -6.67
C SER A 122 23.77 -3.78 -7.35
N LEU A 123 23.94 -3.92 -8.66
CA LEU A 123 23.58 -5.14 -9.38
C LEU A 123 24.50 -6.30 -9.00
N ALA A 124 25.81 -6.07 -8.88
CA ALA A 124 26.76 -7.09 -8.43
C ALA A 124 26.42 -7.60 -7.03
N ASP A 125 26.07 -6.70 -6.10
CA ASP A 125 25.63 -7.06 -4.75
C ASP A 125 24.36 -7.92 -4.78
N VAL A 126 23.38 -7.57 -5.61
CA VAL A 126 22.15 -8.36 -5.77
C VAL A 126 22.42 -9.73 -6.39
N LEU A 127 23.35 -9.83 -7.35
CA LEU A 127 23.73 -11.10 -7.97
C LEU A 127 24.47 -12.04 -7.01
N ASN A 128 25.15 -11.48 -6.01
CA ASN A 128 25.85 -12.23 -4.96
C ASN A 128 24.94 -12.58 -3.77
N ALA A 129 23.72 -12.02 -3.70
CA ALA A 129 22.80 -12.27 -2.61
C ALA A 129 22.17 -13.68 -2.71
N GLU A 130 22.10 -14.38 -1.57
CA GLU A 130 21.38 -15.64 -1.48
C GLU A 130 19.86 -15.40 -1.51
N GLU A 131 19.12 -16.24 -2.24
CA GLU A 131 17.66 -16.15 -2.25
C GLU A 131 17.09 -16.67 -0.92
N SER A 132 16.44 -15.79 -0.17
CA SER A 132 15.72 -16.16 1.05
C SER A 132 14.34 -16.72 0.73
N ALA A 133 13.87 -17.64 1.58
CA ALA A 133 12.49 -18.16 1.49
C ALA A 133 11.42 -17.08 1.74
N ASN A 134 11.78 -16.02 2.48
CA ASN A 134 10.93 -14.87 2.75
C ASN A 134 11.38 -13.69 1.88
N PHE A 135 10.42 -13.03 1.24
CA PHE A 135 10.61 -11.71 0.64
C PHE A 135 9.55 -10.78 1.21
N TYR A 136 9.88 -9.49 1.19
CA TYR A 136 9.05 -8.47 1.81
C TYR A 136 8.51 -7.51 0.77
N LYS A 137 7.33 -6.99 1.06
CA LYS A 137 6.79 -5.80 0.42
C LYS A 137 6.58 -4.74 1.48
N SER A 138 6.99 -3.52 1.18
CA SER A 138 6.81 -2.37 2.04
C SER A 138 5.93 -1.33 1.34
N TYR A 139 4.91 -0.87 2.04
CA TYR A 139 3.93 0.11 1.55
C TYR A 139 4.07 1.38 2.37
N LEU A 140 4.39 2.50 1.72
CA LEU A 140 4.59 3.79 2.38
C LEU A 140 3.25 4.48 2.66
N LEU A 141 3.08 4.95 3.90
CA LEU A 141 1.95 5.77 4.34
C LEU A 141 2.23 7.26 4.09
N PRO A 142 1.19 8.14 4.12
CA PRO A 142 1.38 9.59 4.03
C PRO A 142 2.30 10.17 5.12
N SER A 143 2.38 9.50 6.27
CA SER A 143 3.26 9.87 7.38
C SER A 143 4.72 9.43 7.20
N GLU A 144 5.08 8.90 6.01
CA GLU A 144 6.38 8.28 5.70
C GLU A 144 6.69 6.98 6.45
N GLU A 145 5.84 6.58 7.39
CA GLU A 145 5.89 5.25 7.97
C GLU A 145 5.60 4.17 6.93
N ALA A 146 6.21 2.99 7.09
CA ALA A 146 5.99 1.86 6.20
C ALA A 146 5.20 0.74 6.88
N ILE A 147 4.32 0.10 6.13
CA ILE A 147 3.78 -1.22 6.45
C ILE A 147 4.64 -2.24 5.71
N THR A 148 5.35 -3.09 6.44
CA THR A 148 6.17 -4.15 5.84
C THR A 148 5.56 -5.50 6.08
N LEU A 149 5.34 -6.28 5.01
CA LEU A 149 4.72 -7.60 5.07
C LEU A 149 5.66 -8.64 4.47
N GLY A 150 5.83 -9.76 5.16
CA GLY A 150 6.32 -10.99 4.53
C GLY A 150 5.20 -11.65 3.75
N GLU A 151 5.41 -11.89 2.45
CA GLU A 151 4.44 -12.53 1.57
C GLU A 151 4.96 -13.85 0.99
N SER A 152 4.06 -14.65 0.43
CA SER A 152 4.39 -15.83 -0.36
C SER A 152 4.56 -15.48 -1.84
N MET A 153 5.49 -16.14 -2.55
CA MET A 153 5.77 -15.82 -3.97
C MET A 153 4.62 -16.26 -4.87
N ALA A 154 3.90 -17.31 -4.46
CA ALA A 154 2.79 -17.86 -5.21
C ALA A 154 1.46 -17.35 -4.65
N ILE A 155 0.61 -16.87 -5.57
CA ILE A 155 -0.76 -16.38 -5.27
C ILE A 155 -1.57 -17.44 -4.52
N ILE A 156 -1.40 -18.71 -4.89
CA ILE A 156 -1.92 -19.85 -4.15
C ILE A 156 -0.72 -20.59 -3.57
N SER A 157 -0.63 -20.63 -2.26
CA SER A 157 0.40 -21.39 -1.56
C SER A 157 -0.16 -22.01 -0.30
N GLN A 158 0.32 -23.21 0.03
CA GLN A 158 -0.15 -23.96 1.21
C GLN A 158 -1.68 -24.16 1.25
N GLY A 159 -2.34 -24.23 0.09
CA GLY A 159 -3.79 -24.41 -0.02
C GLY A 159 -4.63 -23.15 0.21
N THR A 160 -4.02 -21.97 0.31
CA THR A 160 -4.73 -20.70 0.58
C THR A 160 -4.29 -19.58 -0.37
N THR A 161 -5.17 -18.59 -0.54
CA THR A 161 -4.94 -17.31 -1.24
C THR A 161 -4.60 -16.16 -0.28
N GLY A 162 -4.65 -16.41 1.03
CA GLY A 162 -4.50 -15.38 2.06
C GLY A 162 -3.06 -15.00 2.42
N LEU A 163 -2.05 -15.56 1.73
CA LEU A 163 -0.62 -15.33 1.98
C LEU A 163 0.01 -14.24 1.09
N VAL A 164 -0.82 -13.51 0.33
CA VAL A 164 -0.43 -12.40 -0.54
C VAL A 164 -1.36 -11.22 -0.34
N THR A 165 -0.88 -10.02 -0.63
CA THR A 165 -1.72 -8.82 -0.68
C THR A 165 -2.57 -8.80 -1.95
N TRP A 166 -3.85 -8.46 -1.80
CA TRP A 166 -4.80 -8.28 -2.90
C TRP A 166 -5.15 -6.81 -3.14
N ASP A 167 -5.45 -6.45 -4.39
CA ASP A 167 -5.77 -5.08 -4.81
C ASP A 167 -6.91 -4.45 -3.99
N ALA A 168 -7.96 -5.21 -3.67
CA ALA A 168 -9.07 -4.70 -2.87
C ALA A 168 -8.67 -4.39 -1.42
N GLY A 169 -7.62 -5.04 -0.88
CA GLY A 169 -7.05 -4.72 0.43
C GLY A 169 -6.27 -3.40 0.39
N LEU A 170 -5.45 -3.19 -0.66
CA LEU A 170 -4.77 -1.91 -0.89
C LEU A 170 -5.79 -0.77 -1.07
N TYR A 171 -6.85 -1.01 -1.85
CA TYR A 171 -7.92 -0.04 -2.06
C TYR A 171 -8.68 0.28 -0.77
N LEU A 172 -9.02 -0.74 0.04
CA LEU A 172 -9.70 -0.53 1.32
C LEU A 172 -8.81 0.22 2.32
N ALA A 173 -7.52 -0.08 2.33
CA ALA A 173 -6.54 0.65 3.14
C ALA A 173 -6.48 2.12 2.73
N GLU A 174 -6.36 2.41 1.43
CA GLU A 174 -6.38 3.79 0.91
C GLU A 174 -7.67 4.52 1.32
N TRP A 175 -8.83 3.91 1.09
CA TRP A 175 -10.11 4.49 1.51
C TRP A 175 -10.17 4.77 3.02
N ALA A 176 -9.63 3.86 3.84
CA ALA A 176 -9.61 4.05 5.28
C ALA A 176 -8.73 5.23 5.73
N LEU A 177 -7.57 5.42 5.07
CA LEU A 177 -6.66 6.55 5.29
C LEU A 177 -7.30 7.89 4.91
N GLU A 178 -8.25 7.88 3.96
CA GLU A 178 -9.04 9.07 3.60
C GLU A 178 -10.20 9.34 4.56
N ASN A 179 -10.60 8.35 5.35
CA ASN A 179 -11.75 8.42 6.25
C ASN A 179 -11.37 8.05 7.69
N PRO A 180 -10.31 8.63 8.29
CA PRO A 180 -9.78 8.19 9.59
C PRO A 180 -10.82 8.31 10.70
N ALA A 181 -11.69 9.32 10.64
CA ALA A 181 -12.76 9.55 11.61
C ALA A 181 -13.76 8.37 11.72
N LEU A 182 -13.87 7.51 10.70
CA LEU A 182 -14.70 6.31 10.76
C LEU A 182 -14.12 5.25 11.72
N PHE A 183 -12.82 5.29 12.01
CA PHE A 183 -12.09 4.28 12.78
C PHE A 183 -11.54 4.82 14.10
N THR A 184 -11.31 6.12 14.22
CA THR A 184 -10.70 6.73 15.41
C THR A 184 -11.47 6.43 16.69
N ASN A 185 -10.75 5.91 17.70
CA ASN A 185 -11.28 5.50 19.01
C ASN A 185 -12.40 4.44 18.96
N ARG A 186 -12.52 3.69 17.86
CA ARG A 186 -13.53 2.63 17.69
C ARG A 186 -12.92 1.24 17.76
N SER A 187 -13.78 0.24 17.99
CA SER A 187 -13.44 -1.18 17.95
C SER A 187 -13.71 -1.74 16.55
N ILE A 188 -12.69 -2.27 15.88
CA ILE A 188 -12.76 -2.76 14.49
C ILE A 188 -12.59 -4.28 14.47
N LEU A 189 -13.41 -4.96 13.66
CA LEU A 189 -13.19 -6.35 13.27
C LEU A 189 -12.94 -6.42 11.76
N GLU A 190 -11.87 -7.08 11.36
CA GLU A 190 -11.61 -7.40 9.96
C GLU A 190 -11.86 -8.88 9.70
N LEU A 191 -12.79 -9.17 8.79
CA LEU A 191 -13.11 -10.52 8.33
C LEU A 191 -12.21 -10.89 7.16
N GLY A 192 -11.45 -11.98 7.29
CA GLY A 192 -10.53 -12.43 6.25
C GLY A 192 -9.35 -11.47 6.10
N SER A 193 -8.67 -11.18 7.21
CA SER A 193 -7.54 -10.25 7.27
C SER A 193 -6.36 -10.64 6.39
N GLY A 194 -6.25 -11.92 5.98
CA GLY A 194 -5.08 -12.40 5.26
C GLY A 194 -3.79 -12.11 6.05
N ILE A 195 -2.80 -11.56 5.36
CA ILE A 195 -1.53 -11.13 5.97
C ILE A 195 -1.56 -9.77 6.67
N GLY A 196 -2.72 -9.10 6.74
CA GLY A 196 -2.98 -7.97 7.64
C GLY A 196 -2.72 -6.57 7.08
N LEU A 197 -2.54 -6.40 5.77
CA LEU A 197 -2.24 -5.09 5.16
C LEU A 197 -3.22 -3.99 5.63
N THR A 198 -4.52 -4.20 5.41
CA THR A 198 -5.55 -3.19 5.67
C THR A 198 -5.56 -2.79 7.13
N GLY A 199 -5.60 -3.78 8.02
CA GLY A 199 -5.63 -3.49 9.45
C GLY A 199 -4.37 -2.84 9.97
N LEU A 200 -3.20 -3.21 9.45
CA LEU A 200 -1.96 -2.54 9.82
C LEU A 200 -1.94 -1.07 9.35
N ALA A 201 -2.51 -0.76 8.19
CA ALA A 201 -2.68 0.62 7.74
C ALA A 201 -3.60 1.41 8.68
N ILE A 202 -4.75 0.84 9.04
CA ILE A 202 -5.72 1.48 9.94
C ILE A 202 -5.12 1.68 11.33
N CYS A 203 -4.42 0.67 11.86
CA CYS A 203 -3.78 0.76 13.17
C CYS A 203 -2.73 1.87 13.25
N LYS A 204 -1.94 2.08 12.17
CA LYS A 204 -0.89 3.11 12.14
C LYS A 204 -1.41 4.52 11.91
N ALA A 205 -2.50 4.69 11.16
CA ALA A 205 -2.91 6.01 10.68
C ALA A 205 -4.26 6.49 11.20
N CYS A 206 -5.16 5.59 11.59
CA CYS A 206 -6.55 5.95 11.93
C CYS A 206 -6.85 5.87 13.44
N HIS A 207 -5.89 5.44 14.26
CA HIS A 207 -5.97 5.43 15.73
C HIS A 207 -7.24 4.75 16.29
N PRO A 208 -7.53 3.48 15.93
CA PRO A 208 -8.64 2.75 16.56
C PRO A 208 -8.37 2.53 18.05
N SER A 209 -9.41 2.28 18.85
CA SER A 209 -9.21 1.86 20.24
C SER A 209 -8.85 0.38 20.33
N LYS A 210 -9.47 -0.44 19.47
CA LYS A 210 -9.21 -1.87 19.35
C LYS A 210 -9.28 -2.32 17.89
N TYR A 211 -8.39 -3.21 17.50
CA TYR A 211 -8.42 -3.86 16.19
C TYR A 211 -8.31 -5.39 16.35
N THR A 212 -9.32 -6.10 15.84
CA THR A 212 -9.37 -7.56 15.83
C THR A 212 -9.15 -8.05 14.41
N PHE A 213 -8.01 -8.66 14.14
CA PHE A 213 -7.77 -9.36 12.89
C PHE A 213 -8.37 -10.76 12.97
N SER A 214 -9.05 -11.22 11.90
CA SER A 214 -9.61 -12.56 11.86
C SER A 214 -9.39 -13.25 10.52
N ASP A 215 -9.02 -14.52 10.58
CA ASP A 215 -8.91 -15.42 9.44
C ASP A 215 -9.19 -16.85 9.91
N HIS A 216 -9.32 -17.81 9.00
CA HIS A 216 -9.53 -19.22 9.36
C HIS A 216 -8.26 -20.05 9.19
N HIS A 217 -7.44 -19.76 8.17
CA HIS A 217 -6.38 -20.68 7.78
C HIS A 217 -5.17 -20.57 8.73
N PRO A 218 -4.71 -21.66 9.38
CA PRO A 218 -3.64 -21.59 10.39
C PRO A 218 -2.34 -20.95 9.89
N CYS A 219 -1.91 -21.28 8.67
CA CYS A 219 -0.72 -20.67 8.07
C CYS A 219 -0.87 -19.16 7.82
N VAL A 220 -2.09 -18.69 7.53
CA VAL A 220 -2.37 -17.25 7.36
C VAL A 220 -2.31 -16.56 8.71
N LEU A 221 -2.97 -17.11 9.73
CA LEU A 221 -2.94 -16.59 11.10
C LEU A 221 -1.51 -16.50 11.64
N GLN A 222 -0.68 -17.52 11.40
CA GLN A 222 0.74 -17.48 11.78
C GLN A 222 1.47 -16.33 11.07
N LYS A 223 1.32 -16.21 9.74
CA LYS A 223 1.99 -15.16 8.97
C LYS A 223 1.51 -13.76 9.36
N LEU A 224 0.22 -13.61 9.61
CA LEU A 224 -0.41 -12.40 10.12
C LEU A 224 0.21 -11.97 11.46
N LEU A 225 0.36 -12.91 12.41
CA LEU A 225 1.03 -12.63 13.68
C LEU A 225 2.49 -12.21 13.51
N GLU A 226 3.23 -12.82 12.58
CA GLU A 226 4.59 -12.39 12.22
C GLU A 226 4.60 -10.96 11.68
N ASN A 227 3.65 -10.61 10.80
CA ASN A 227 3.54 -9.28 10.22
C ASN A 227 3.09 -8.22 11.22
N ILE A 228 2.21 -8.54 12.17
CA ILE A 228 1.82 -7.62 13.25
C ILE A 228 3.05 -7.23 14.06
N ARG A 229 3.86 -8.21 14.48
CA ARG A 229 5.11 -7.97 15.22
C ARG A 229 6.14 -7.21 14.39
N LEU A 230 6.27 -7.56 13.11
CA LEU A 230 7.15 -6.88 12.16
C LEU A 230 6.87 -5.38 12.05
N ASN A 231 5.60 -4.98 12.25
CA ASN A 231 5.16 -3.59 12.18
C ASN A 231 5.12 -2.87 13.54
N GLY A 232 5.71 -3.46 14.59
CA GLY A 232 5.87 -2.83 15.89
C GLY A 232 4.68 -2.99 16.83
N PHE A 233 3.72 -3.87 16.51
CA PHE A 233 2.56 -4.12 17.37
C PHE A 233 2.73 -5.41 18.18
N ALA A 234 2.18 -5.42 19.40
CA ALA A 234 2.16 -6.57 20.29
C ALA A 234 0.71 -7.10 20.43
N PRO A 235 0.37 -8.25 19.81
CA PRO A 235 -0.97 -8.83 19.92
C PRO A 235 -1.22 -9.38 21.34
N GLU A 236 -2.47 -9.29 21.82
CA GLU A 236 -2.86 -9.72 23.17
C GLU A 236 -2.51 -11.18 23.53
N SER A 237 -2.44 -12.07 22.55
CA SER A 237 -2.03 -13.47 22.75
C SER A 237 -0.63 -13.62 23.36
N ASP A 238 0.23 -12.61 23.23
CA ASP A 238 1.59 -12.58 23.77
C ASP A 238 1.62 -12.16 25.25
N ILE A 239 0.56 -11.52 25.76
CA ILE A 239 0.49 -11.00 27.13
C ILE A 239 0.23 -12.12 28.16
N CYS A 240 -0.44 -13.21 27.74
CA CYS A 240 -0.90 -14.29 28.64
C CYS A 240 0.07 -15.49 28.73
N SER A 241 1.10 -15.56 27.88
CA SER A 241 2.06 -16.68 27.82
C SER A 241 3.37 -16.43 28.58
N CYS A 242 3.53 -15.25 29.18
CA CYS A 242 4.70 -14.88 29.96
C CYS A 242 4.50 -15.23 31.45
N SER A 243 5.46 -15.91 32.07
CA SER A 243 5.44 -16.12 33.53
C SER A 243 5.46 -14.77 34.27
N PRO A 244 4.92 -14.68 35.50
CA PRO A 244 4.75 -13.40 36.22
C PRO A 244 6.04 -12.57 36.36
N ALA A 245 7.21 -13.21 36.33
CA ALA A 245 8.50 -12.55 36.49
C ALA A 245 9.03 -11.83 35.23
N LYS A 246 8.49 -12.10 34.02
CA LYS A 246 8.86 -11.39 32.78
C LYS A 246 7.89 -10.25 32.42
N LEU A 247 6.77 -10.17 33.13
CA LEU A 247 5.70 -9.21 32.88
C LEU A 247 6.12 -7.78 33.28
N ASP A 248 6.94 -7.63 34.31
CA ASP A 248 7.35 -6.32 34.83
C ASP A 248 8.39 -5.63 33.94
N THR A 249 9.26 -6.39 33.24
CA THR A 249 10.25 -5.82 32.31
C THR A 249 9.63 -5.44 30.96
N GLN A 250 8.69 -6.22 30.44
CA GLN A 250 7.99 -5.89 29.18
C GLN A 250 6.93 -4.79 29.35
N LYS A 251 6.21 -4.75 30.48
CA LYS A 251 5.27 -3.64 30.77
C LYS A 251 5.99 -2.30 30.91
N ALA A 252 7.23 -2.28 31.38
CA ALA A 252 8.01 -1.04 31.50
C ALA A 252 8.48 -0.48 30.14
N GLU A 253 8.75 -1.34 29.15
CA GLU A 253 9.07 -0.93 27.77
C GLU A 253 7.81 -0.57 26.95
N LEU A 254 6.66 -1.19 27.24
CA LEU A 254 5.36 -0.93 26.60
C LEU A 254 4.56 0.21 27.24
N ALA A 255 4.97 0.72 28.41
CA ALA A 255 4.27 1.79 29.12
C ALA A 255 4.24 3.15 28.39
N GLY A 256 4.91 3.26 27.23
CA GLY A 256 4.87 4.43 26.34
C GLY A 256 4.22 4.19 24.98
N PHE A 257 3.61 3.01 24.72
CA PHE A 257 3.02 2.72 23.42
C PHE A 257 1.55 3.19 23.37
N GLU A 258 1.31 4.37 22.80
CA GLU A 258 -0.03 4.92 22.50
C GLU A 258 -0.68 4.22 21.27
N GLY A 259 -0.58 2.90 21.18
CA GLY A 259 -1.11 2.10 20.07
C GLY A 259 -2.48 1.47 20.36
N PRO A 260 -3.25 1.06 19.33
CA PRO A 260 -4.49 0.34 19.51
C PRO A 260 -4.29 -1.01 20.22
N GLN A 261 -5.31 -1.45 20.96
CA GLN A 261 -5.39 -2.82 21.45
C GLN A 261 -5.55 -3.79 20.26
N ILE A 262 -4.57 -4.67 20.02
CA ILE A 262 -4.57 -5.58 18.87
C ILE A 262 -4.78 -7.03 19.32
N SER A 263 -5.71 -7.71 18.65
CA SER A 263 -5.93 -9.16 18.82
C SER A 263 -6.03 -9.87 17.47
N VAL A 264 -5.71 -11.15 17.49
CA VAL A 264 -5.85 -12.07 16.34
C VAL A 264 -6.73 -13.22 16.78
N THR A 265 -7.73 -13.57 15.98
CA THR A 265 -8.66 -14.65 16.28
C THR A 265 -8.86 -15.55 15.07
N GLU A 266 -8.93 -16.87 15.32
CA GLU A 266 -9.38 -17.82 14.30
C GLU A 266 -10.91 -17.72 14.19
N LEU A 267 -11.41 -17.52 12.97
CA LEU A 267 -12.84 -17.31 12.72
C LEU A 267 -13.31 -18.13 11.53
N ASP A 268 -13.78 -19.35 11.80
CA ASP A 268 -14.49 -20.16 10.80
C ASP A 268 -15.90 -19.61 10.57
N TRP A 269 -16.12 -18.99 9.41
CA TRP A 269 -17.43 -18.42 9.03
C TRP A 269 -18.56 -19.46 8.95
N SER A 270 -18.23 -20.74 8.76
CA SER A 270 -19.22 -21.82 8.73
C SER A 270 -19.72 -22.20 10.13
N LEU A 271 -18.88 -22.04 11.16
CA LEU A 271 -19.15 -22.49 12.53
C LEU A 271 -19.44 -21.37 13.52
N VAL A 272 -18.97 -20.14 13.25
CA VAL A 272 -19.08 -19.02 14.20
C VAL A 272 -20.51 -18.76 14.65
N THR A 273 -20.69 -18.54 15.95
CA THR A 273 -21.98 -18.29 16.60
C THR A 273 -22.29 -16.79 16.74
N LYS A 274 -23.55 -16.45 17.04
CA LYS A 274 -23.97 -15.07 17.31
C LYS A 274 -23.30 -14.53 18.58
N GLU A 275 -23.13 -15.40 19.58
CA GLU A 275 -22.53 -15.09 20.87
C GLU A 275 -21.04 -14.74 20.73
N GLU A 276 -20.30 -15.50 19.92
CA GLU A 276 -18.89 -15.23 19.62
C GLU A 276 -18.72 -13.87 18.92
N LEU A 277 -19.48 -13.61 17.85
CA LEU A 277 -19.44 -12.31 17.16
C LEU A 277 -19.87 -11.15 18.06
N ALA A 278 -20.88 -11.35 18.89
CA ALA A 278 -21.33 -10.35 19.86
C ALA A 278 -20.30 -10.10 20.97
N GLY A 279 -19.45 -11.08 21.28
CA GLY A 279 -18.35 -10.97 22.24
C GLY A 279 -17.21 -10.08 21.74
N LEU A 280 -16.95 -10.06 20.43
CA LEU A 280 -15.90 -9.23 19.82
C LEU A 280 -16.16 -7.73 20.02
N SER A 281 -17.44 -7.34 20.12
CA SER A 281 -17.90 -5.98 20.43
C SER A 281 -17.30 -4.91 19.50
N SER A 282 -17.53 -5.07 18.20
CA SER A 282 -17.01 -4.17 17.16
C SER A 282 -18.02 -3.10 16.78
N ASP A 283 -17.53 -1.86 16.63
CA ASP A 283 -18.31 -0.75 16.10
C ASP A 283 -18.28 -0.70 14.56
N VAL A 284 -17.22 -1.26 13.97
CA VAL A 284 -17.00 -1.32 12.52
C VAL A 284 -16.54 -2.73 12.15
N VAL A 285 -17.12 -3.28 11.09
CA VAL A 285 -16.67 -4.53 10.48
C VAL A 285 -16.20 -4.23 9.06
N ILE A 286 -15.01 -4.69 8.71
CA ILE A 286 -14.48 -4.53 7.36
C ILE A 286 -14.07 -5.89 6.77
N ALA A 287 -14.05 -5.98 5.45
CA ALA A 287 -13.51 -7.13 4.75
C ALA A 287 -12.97 -6.73 3.38
N ALA A 288 -11.85 -7.34 2.96
CA ALA A 288 -11.24 -7.09 1.67
C ALA A 288 -11.10 -8.38 0.85
N ASP A 289 -11.60 -8.33 -0.38
CA ASP A 289 -11.51 -9.40 -1.38
C ASP A 289 -12.05 -10.76 -0.94
N VAL A 290 -13.15 -10.76 -0.18
CA VAL A 290 -13.81 -11.96 0.35
C VAL A 290 -14.98 -12.48 -0.51
N VAL A 291 -15.25 -11.83 -1.64
CA VAL A 291 -16.37 -12.14 -2.55
C VAL A 291 -15.81 -12.64 -3.89
N TYR A 292 -15.40 -13.91 -3.93
CA TYR A 292 -14.86 -14.55 -5.14
C TYR A 292 -15.31 -16.00 -5.33
N ASP A 293 -15.65 -16.69 -4.25
CA ASP A 293 -16.10 -18.07 -4.24
C ASP A 293 -17.56 -18.15 -3.72
N PRO A 294 -18.49 -18.85 -4.41
CA PRO A 294 -19.88 -18.95 -3.98
C PRO A 294 -20.08 -19.57 -2.59
N GLU A 295 -19.29 -20.57 -2.20
CA GLU A 295 -19.44 -21.22 -0.90
C GLU A 295 -19.00 -20.29 0.24
N LEU A 296 -17.87 -19.61 0.05
CA LEU A 296 -17.40 -18.55 0.97
C LEU A 296 -18.40 -17.40 1.06
N MET A 297 -18.98 -16.99 -0.07
CA MET A 297 -20.01 -15.95 -0.11
C MET A 297 -21.23 -16.32 0.73
N HIS A 298 -21.74 -17.55 0.63
CA HIS A 298 -22.86 -17.98 1.49
C HIS A 298 -22.48 -18.02 2.97
N SER A 299 -21.25 -18.40 3.30
CA SER A 299 -20.73 -18.34 4.68
C SER A 299 -20.64 -16.91 5.18
N LEU A 300 -20.15 -15.97 4.36
CA LEU A 300 -20.11 -14.55 4.67
C LEU A 300 -21.51 -13.98 4.94
N ILE A 301 -22.50 -14.30 4.11
CA ILE A 301 -23.90 -13.88 4.33
C ILE A 301 -24.40 -14.36 5.70
N ARG A 302 -24.11 -15.61 6.08
CA ARG A 302 -24.48 -16.14 7.40
C ARG A 302 -23.77 -15.41 8.54
N VAL A 303 -22.50 -15.03 8.37
CA VAL A 303 -21.78 -14.21 9.36
C VAL A 303 -22.44 -12.84 9.51
N LEU A 304 -22.78 -12.18 8.40
CA LEU A 304 -23.44 -10.88 8.40
C LEU A 304 -24.79 -10.92 9.13
N GLN A 305 -25.61 -11.97 8.92
CA GLN A 305 -26.87 -12.16 9.64
C GLN A 305 -26.71 -12.40 11.15
N LYS A 306 -25.54 -12.88 11.58
CA LYS A 306 -25.23 -13.15 12.99
C LYS A 306 -24.60 -11.94 13.70
N LEU A 307 -24.24 -10.88 12.98
CA LEU A 307 -23.74 -9.66 13.61
C LEU A 307 -24.82 -9.04 14.51
N PRO A 308 -24.45 -8.35 15.61
CA PRO A 308 -25.42 -7.72 16.49
C PRO A 308 -26.29 -6.72 15.72
N SER A 309 -27.61 -6.85 15.85
CA SER A 309 -28.55 -5.94 15.22
C SER A 309 -29.00 -4.86 16.22
N GLY A 310 -29.43 -3.70 15.71
CA GLY A 310 -30.01 -2.63 16.54
C GLY A 310 -31.22 -3.08 17.37
N LEU A 311 -31.86 -4.18 16.95
CA LEU A 311 -33.00 -4.81 17.63
C LEU A 311 -32.60 -5.55 18.90
N ASP A 312 -31.33 -5.94 19.04
CA ASP A 312 -30.79 -6.66 20.21
C ASP A 312 -30.43 -5.69 21.37
N GLY A 313 -30.78 -4.40 21.27
CA GLY A 313 -30.44 -3.37 22.26
C GLY A 313 -28.97 -2.92 22.23
N LYS A 314 -28.15 -3.52 21.35
CA LYS A 314 -26.78 -3.11 21.04
C LYS A 314 -26.77 -2.32 19.73
N LYS A 315 -25.87 -1.34 19.60
CA LYS A 315 -25.69 -0.61 18.34
C LYS A 315 -25.13 -1.56 17.28
N ALA A 316 -25.79 -1.66 16.12
CA ALA A 316 -25.30 -2.45 15.00
C ALA A 316 -23.96 -1.88 14.48
N PRO A 317 -23.00 -2.74 14.10
CA PRO A 317 -21.75 -2.27 13.51
C PRO A 317 -21.98 -1.66 12.13
N GLU A 318 -21.13 -0.70 11.76
CA GLU A 318 -21.04 -0.27 10.38
C GLU A 318 -20.20 -1.26 9.58
N VAL A 319 -20.72 -1.75 8.45
CA VAL A 319 -20.05 -2.81 7.68
C VAL A 319 -19.61 -2.31 6.31
N TYR A 320 -18.34 -2.54 5.98
CA TYR A 320 -17.73 -2.15 4.71
C TYR A 320 -17.02 -3.33 4.06
N ILE A 321 -17.36 -3.66 2.82
CA ILE A 321 -16.76 -4.78 2.09
C ILE A 321 -16.20 -4.28 0.76
N ALA A 322 -14.88 -4.37 0.59
CA ALA A 322 -14.19 -4.11 -0.66
C ALA A 322 -13.90 -5.43 -1.39
N PHE A 323 -14.06 -5.49 -2.71
CA PHE A 323 -13.65 -6.65 -3.50
C PHE A 323 -13.41 -6.28 -4.96
N THR A 324 -12.57 -7.06 -5.63
CA THR A 324 -12.34 -6.92 -7.07
C THR A 324 -13.39 -7.70 -7.85
N VAL A 325 -14.14 -7.01 -8.72
CA VAL A 325 -15.14 -7.62 -9.60
C VAL A 325 -14.45 -8.34 -10.76
N ARG A 326 -14.07 -9.60 -10.52
CA ARG A 326 -13.45 -10.48 -11.52
C ARG A 326 -14.48 -11.14 -12.43
N ASN A 327 -15.61 -11.53 -11.86
CA ASN A 327 -16.75 -12.09 -12.56
C ASN A 327 -18.02 -11.28 -12.19
N PRO A 328 -18.66 -10.61 -13.16
CA PRO A 328 -19.92 -9.90 -12.93
C PRO A 328 -21.03 -10.76 -12.32
N ASP A 329 -21.07 -12.05 -12.65
CA ASP A 329 -22.10 -12.97 -12.16
C ASP A 329 -21.93 -13.23 -10.65
N THR A 330 -20.70 -13.35 -10.16
CA THR A 330 -20.41 -13.49 -8.72
C THR A 330 -20.87 -12.24 -7.97
N TYR A 331 -20.66 -11.05 -8.53
CA TYR A 331 -21.11 -9.81 -7.92
C TYR A 331 -22.65 -9.74 -7.88
N HIS A 332 -23.33 -10.05 -8.99
CA HIS A 332 -24.79 -10.08 -9.03
C HIS A 332 -25.37 -11.11 -8.06
N CYS A 333 -24.72 -12.28 -7.95
CA CYS A 333 -25.11 -13.31 -6.99
C CYS A 333 -25.01 -12.78 -5.55
N PHE A 334 -23.90 -12.11 -5.20
CA PHE A 334 -23.73 -11.51 -3.87
C PHE A 334 -24.83 -10.49 -3.56
N GLN A 335 -25.15 -9.59 -4.50
CA GLN A 335 -26.24 -8.62 -4.34
C GLN A 335 -27.60 -9.32 -4.13
N THR A 336 -27.86 -10.36 -4.92
CA THR A 336 -29.10 -11.15 -4.81
C THR A 336 -29.20 -11.85 -3.46
N GLU A 337 -28.11 -12.41 -2.94
CA GLU A 337 -28.09 -13.05 -1.63
C GLU A 337 -28.30 -12.04 -0.50
N LEU A 338 -27.69 -10.85 -0.57
CA LEU A 338 -27.95 -9.75 0.37
C LEU A 338 -29.44 -9.35 0.37
N ASP A 339 -30.04 -9.19 -0.81
CA ASP A 339 -31.45 -8.82 -0.96
C ASP A 339 -32.38 -9.90 -0.39
N LYS A 340 -32.07 -11.19 -0.61
CA LYS A 340 -32.84 -12.32 -0.07
C LYS A 340 -32.90 -12.33 1.45
N VAL A 341 -31.81 -11.94 2.11
CA VAL A 341 -31.74 -11.89 3.58
C VAL A 341 -32.11 -10.52 4.16
N GLY A 342 -32.48 -9.56 3.30
CA GLY A 342 -32.91 -8.22 3.70
C GLY A 342 -31.80 -7.27 4.12
N ILE A 343 -30.52 -7.58 3.82
CA ILE A 343 -29.39 -6.69 4.10
C ILE A 343 -29.30 -5.66 2.97
N LYS A 344 -29.59 -4.40 3.29
CA LYS A 344 -29.47 -3.31 2.32
C LYS A 344 -27.99 -2.97 2.12
N TRP A 345 -27.66 -2.46 0.94
CA TRP A 345 -26.30 -2.07 0.61
C TRP A 345 -26.26 -0.81 -0.25
N GLN A 346 -25.13 -0.10 -0.18
CA GLN A 346 -24.86 1.09 -0.99
C GLN A 346 -23.40 1.07 -1.42
N ALA A 347 -23.15 1.35 -2.70
CA ALA A 347 -21.78 1.56 -3.19
C ALA A 347 -21.21 2.86 -2.62
N VAL A 348 -19.99 2.78 -2.07
CA VAL A 348 -19.26 3.92 -1.55
C VAL A 348 -18.38 4.49 -2.67
N PRO A 349 -18.60 5.73 -3.11
CA PRO A 349 -17.68 6.39 -4.04
C PRO A 349 -16.36 6.65 -3.33
N CYS A 350 -15.25 6.29 -3.96
CA CYS A 350 -13.90 6.58 -3.48
C CYS A 350 -13.16 7.43 -4.52
N LEU A 351 -12.36 8.39 -4.05
CA LEU A 351 -11.44 9.12 -4.90
C LEU A 351 -10.11 8.39 -4.87
N GLN A 352 -9.66 7.87 -6.01
CA GLN A 352 -8.37 7.18 -6.08
C GLN A 352 -7.25 8.22 -6.02
N LYS A 353 -6.50 8.22 -4.91
CA LYS A 353 -5.29 9.06 -4.76
C LYS A 353 -4.02 8.33 -5.17
N ASN A 354 -4.13 7.04 -5.51
CA ASN A 354 -3.00 6.19 -5.94
C ASN A 354 -1.85 6.21 -4.91
N MET A 355 -2.20 6.17 -3.63
CA MET A 355 -1.25 6.04 -2.52
C MET A 355 -0.60 4.66 -2.54
N PHE A 356 -1.39 3.63 -2.83
CA PHE A 356 -0.92 2.27 -2.98
C PHE A 356 -0.97 1.79 -4.44
N PRO A 357 -0.03 0.92 -4.86
CA PRO A 357 0.03 0.44 -6.24
C PRO A 357 -0.85 -0.80 -6.44
N TYR A 358 -2.16 -0.58 -6.56
CA TYR A 358 -3.11 -1.58 -7.06
C TYR A 358 -3.31 -1.43 -8.59
N ASP A 359 -3.80 -2.47 -9.27
CA ASP A 359 -4.01 -2.45 -10.72
C ASP A 359 -5.05 -1.38 -11.12
N PRO A 360 -4.70 -0.36 -11.94
CA PRO A 360 -5.64 0.68 -12.35
C PRO A 360 -6.78 0.16 -13.25
N HIS A 361 -6.64 -1.04 -13.82
CA HIS A 361 -7.68 -1.69 -14.60
C HIS A 361 -8.56 -2.62 -13.75
N ALA A 362 -8.20 -2.87 -12.48
CA ALA A 362 -9.05 -3.66 -11.59
C ALA A 362 -10.34 -2.90 -11.28
N LYS A 363 -11.48 -3.55 -11.56
CA LYS A 363 -12.79 -3.03 -11.18
C LYS A 363 -13.04 -3.33 -9.70
N ILE A 364 -12.55 -2.48 -8.81
CA ILE A 364 -12.74 -2.63 -7.36
C ILE A 364 -14.04 -1.93 -6.96
N THR A 365 -14.82 -2.58 -6.10
CA THR A 365 -16.06 -2.03 -5.53
C THR A 365 -15.98 -2.05 -4.01
N LEU A 366 -16.43 -0.98 -3.37
CA LEU A 366 -16.62 -0.88 -1.92
C LEU A 366 -18.11 -0.71 -1.63
N LEU A 367 -18.66 -1.62 -0.82
CA LEU A 367 -20.05 -1.56 -0.38
C LEU A 367 -20.12 -1.25 1.10
N ARG A 368 -21.01 -0.33 1.48
CA ARG A 368 -21.51 -0.19 2.84
C ARG A 368 -22.76 -1.04 2.98
N LEU A 369 -22.81 -1.90 4.00
CA LEU A 369 -23.99 -2.72 4.32
C LEU A 369 -24.74 -2.16 5.52
N PHE A 370 -26.06 -2.35 5.52
CA PHE A 370 -26.96 -1.92 6.60
C PHE A 370 -27.64 -3.17 7.19
N ILE A 371 -27.21 -3.54 8.40
CA ILE A 371 -27.60 -4.75 9.13
C ILE A 371 -28.61 -4.43 10.23
#